data_AF-A0A960RXC3-F1
#
_entry.id   AF-A0A960RXC3-F1
#
_cell.length_a   1.000
_cell.length_b   1.000
_cell.length_c   1.000
_cell.angle_alpha   90.00
_cell.angle_beta   90.00
_cell.angle_gamma   90.00
#
_symmetry.space_group_name_H-M   'P 1'
#
loop_
_entity.id
_entity.type
_entity.pdbx_description
1 polymer ?
#
loop_
_entity_poly.entity_id
_entity_poly.type
_entity_poly.pdbx_seq_one_letter_code
_entity_poly.pdbx_strand_id
1 'polypeptide(L)'
;MKKYLMLAMMSASLLMAEEIENTVEIQQEVVCEREPVGTRPISHQERMNHQAKRASRDDEAKANPASAVRALKIEYSSHMGAFHHPAMITPLGDMVELEDGSRWLVNFSDRFKTYNWLTSDTLKITPNHTWFSSYYFRITNLNTNESIEVNLFERPFYNGIFTYWIIAIDYFTQQICLNDGSVWDLSSFDYDVYKKWILNDTIILGHNDGFFSSSRPNILINCDTETYVEARCIN
;
A
#
# COMPACT_ATOMS: atom_id res chain seq x y z
N MET A 1 13.69 -30.34 58.14
CA MET A 1 14.15 -29.52 57.00
C MET A 1 13.43 -29.82 55.68
N LYS A 2 13.38 -31.07 55.19
CA LYS A 2 12.76 -31.40 53.87
C LYS A 2 11.28 -30.98 53.69
N LYS A 3 10.46 -31.03 54.75
CA LYS A 3 9.03 -30.63 54.67
C LYS A 3 8.81 -29.13 54.41
N TYR A 4 9.70 -28.27 54.91
CA TYR A 4 9.57 -26.82 54.72
C TYR A 4 9.97 -26.38 53.30
N LEU A 5 10.89 -27.11 52.66
CA LEU A 5 11.31 -26.84 51.28
C LEU A 5 10.20 -27.14 50.26
N MET A 6 9.45 -28.23 50.46
CA MET A 6 8.33 -28.59 49.58
C MET A 6 7.18 -27.57 49.67
N LEU A 7 6.89 -27.06 50.87
CA LEU A 7 5.84 -26.05 51.06
C LEU A 7 6.19 -24.72 50.38
N ALA A 8 7.47 -24.31 50.45
CA ALA A 8 7.94 -23.10 49.79
C ALA A 8 7.92 -23.19 48.26
N MET A 9 8.25 -24.35 47.69
CA MET A 9 8.21 -24.56 46.24
C MET A 9 6.77 -24.59 45.70
N MET A 10 5.82 -25.20 46.41
CA MET A 10 4.41 -25.19 46.00
C MET A 10 3.79 -23.80 46.08
N SER A 11 4.17 -22.99 47.08
CA SER A 11 3.75 -21.59 47.18
C SER A 11 4.29 -20.73 46.04
N ALA A 12 5.53 -20.93 45.62
CA ALA A 12 6.13 -20.17 44.51
C ALA A 12 5.50 -20.55 43.15
N SER A 13 5.17 -21.83 42.93
CA SER A 13 4.47 -22.26 41.72
C SER A 13 3.04 -21.73 41.63
N LEU A 14 2.34 -21.57 42.77
CA LEU A 14 0.98 -20.99 42.76
C LEU A 14 1.01 -19.50 42.39
N LEU A 15 1.95 -18.74 42.95
CA LEU A 15 2.12 -17.31 42.65
C LEU A 15 2.50 -17.06 41.19
N MET A 16 3.33 -17.91 40.60
CA MET A 16 3.69 -17.83 39.18
C MET A 16 2.52 -18.17 38.25
N ALA A 17 1.65 -19.10 38.65
CA ALA A 17 0.45 -19.42 37.86
C ALA A 17 -0.60 -18.30 37.91
N GLU A 18 -0.75 -17.65 39.05
CA GLU A 18 -1.71 -16.54 39.24
C GLU A 18 -1.27 -15.25 38.52
N GLU A 19 0.05 -14.99 38.42
CA GLU A 19 0.57 -13.92 37.55
C GLU A 19 0.37 -14.22 36.06
N ILE A 20 0.46 -15.48 35.64
CA ILE A 20 0.22 -15.85 34.23
C ILE A 20 -1.26 -15.70 33.86
N GLU A 21 -2.20 -16.08 34.74
CA GLU A 21 -3.64 -15.87 34.48
C GLU A 21 -4.01 -14.39 34.42
N ASN A 22 -3.44 -13.54 35.29
CA ASN A 22 -3.69 -12.09 35.25
C ASN A 22 -3.06 -11.37 34.05
N THR A 23 -2.00 -11.93 33.44
CA THR A 23 -1.38 -11.33 32.25
C THR A 23 -2.15 -11.70 30.97
N VAL A 24 -3.00 -12.74 31.01
CA VAL A 24 -3.80 -13.20 29.86
C VAL A 24 -5.13 -12.44 29.72
N GLU A 25 -5.64 -11.80 30.78
CA GLU A 25 -7.00 -11.23 30.80
C GLU A 25 -7.13 -9.77 30.31
N ILE A 26 -6.04 -9.10 29.90
CA ILE A 26 -6.09 -7.70 29.43
C ILE A 26 -5.37 -7.53 28.08
N GLN A 27 -5.77 -8.33 27.10
CA GLN A 27 -5.74 -7.90 25.70
C GLN A 27 -7.19 -7.76 25.23
N GLN A 28 -7.92 -6.86 25.87
CA GLN A 28 -9.17 -6.37 25.30
C GLN A 28 -8.79 -5.69 23.98
N GLU A 29 -9.01 -6.39 22.86
CA GLU A 29 -8.80 -5.85 21.53
C GLU A 29 -9.55 -4.52 21.47
N VAL A 30 -8.80 -3.41 21.46
CA VAL A 30 -9.37 -2.11 21.16
C VAL A 30 -9.80 -2.23 19.70
N VAL A 31 -11.08 -2.54 19.50
CA VAL A 31 -11.70 -2.52 18.18
C VAL A 31 -11.73 -1.06 17.75
N CYS A 32 -10.63 -0.60 17.15
CA CYS A 32 -10.58 0.68 16.48
C CYS A 32 -11.59 0.62 15.33
N GLU A 33 -12.71 1.31 15.48
CA GLU A 33 -13.69 1.49 14.43
C GLU A 33 -12.99 2.13 13.23
N ARG A 34 -12.95 1.41 12.11
CA ARG A 34 -12.28 1.89 10.89
C ARG A 34 -13.12 3.00 10.26
N GLU A 35 -12.51 4.16 10.08
CA GLU A 35 -13.12 5.24 9.31
C GLU A 35 -13.35 4.82 7.85
N PRO A 36 -14.40 5.29 7.15
CA PRO A 36 -14.57 5.09 5.71
C PRO A 36 -13.35 5.47 4.85
N VAL A 37 -13.30 4.99 3.61
CA VAL A 37 -12.24 5.36 2.64
C VAL A 37 -12.29 6.86 2.38
N GLY A 38 -11.12 7.49 2.33
CA GLY A 38 -11.01 8.92 2.05
C GLY A 38 -11.55 9.83 3.16
N THR A 39 -11.67 9.36 4.41
CA THR A 39 -12.08 10.20 5.55
C THR A 39 -11.00 11.13 6.05
N ARG A 40 -9.74 10.81 5.73
CA ARG A 40 -8.59 11.68 6.02
C ARG A 40 -7.95 12.13 4.71
N PRO A 41 -8.72 12.71 3.77
CA PRO A 41 -8.17 13.07 2.49
C PRO A 41 -7.19 14.21 2.69
N ILE A 42 -6.01 14.07 2.11
CA ILE A 42 -5.10 15.21 1.97
C ILE A 42 -5.79 16.25 1.07
N SER A 43 -5.65 17.53 1.39
CA SER A 43 -6.31 18.58 0.62
C SER A 43 -5.87 18.54 -0.85
N HIS A 44 -6.77 18.92 -1.77
CA HIS A 44 -6.46 18.93 -3.20
C HIS A 44 -5.19 19.75 -3.49
N GLN A 45 -5.00 20.89 -2.83
CA GLN A 45 -3.80 21.72 -2.98
C GLN A 45 -2.52 20.99 -2.54
N GLU A 46 -2.54 20.31 -1.39
CA GLU A 46 -1.38 19.53 -0.94
C GLU A 46 -1.07 18.39 -1.92
N ARG A 47 -2.10 17.69 -2.44
CA ARG A 47 -1.90 16.65 -3.47
C ARG A 47 -1.25 17.22 -4.73
N MET A 48 -1.75 18.35 -5.23
CA MET A 48 -1.16 19.04 -6.39
C MET A 48 0.29 19.45 -6.12
N ASN A 49 0.60 19.92 -4.91
CA ASN A 49 1.97 20.27 -4.53
C ASN A 49 2.89 19.04 -4.53
N HIS A 50 2.42 17.89 -4.02
CA HIS A 50 3.19 16.64 -4.05
C HIS A 50 3.43 16.14 -5.48
N GLN A 51 2.41 16.17 -6.33
CA GLN A 51 2.54 15.81 -7.75
C GLN A 51 3.51 16.74 -8.49
N ALA A 52 3.39 18.06 -8.29
CA ALA A 52 4.29 19.04 -8.90
C ALA A 52 5.75 18.83 -8.48
N LYS A 53 6.00 18.56 -7.18
CA LYS A 53 7.33 18.26 -6.64
C LYS A 53 7.95 17.00 -7.26
N ARG A 54 7.13 15.97 -7.54
CA ARG A 54 7.57 14.73 -8.19
C ARG A 54 7.84 14.94 -9.68
N ALA A 55 6.95 15.65 -10.39
CA ALA A 55 7.13 15.98 -11.80
C ALA A 55 8.42 16.79 -12.03
N SER A 56 8.69 17.81 -11.21
CA SER A 56 9.92 18.61 -11.33
C SER A 56 11.19 17.78 -11.14
N ARG A 57 11.15 16.79 -10.22
CA ARG A 57 12.27 15.88 -9.97
C ARG A 57 12.53 14.97 -11.17
N ASP A 58 11.48 14.43 -11.76
CA ASP A 58 11.59 13.55 -12.92
C ASP A 58 12.07 14.33 -14.16
N ASP A 59 11.71 15.60 -14.31
CA ASP A 59 12.21 16.47 -15.37
C ASP A 59 13.69 16.84 -15.18
N GLU A 60 14.12 17.15 -13.94
CA GLU A 60 15.53 17.39 -13.61
C GLU A 60 16.39 16.15 -13.92
N ALA A 61 15.89 14.96 -13.59
CA ALA A 61 16.61 13.72 -13.80
C ALA A 61 16.72 13.33 -15.28
N LYS A 62 15.66 13.58 -16.07
CA LYS A 62 15.68 13.40 -17.54
C LYS A 62 16.66 14.33 -18.24
N ALA A 63 16.94 15.51 -17.68
CA ALA A 63 17.87 16.47 -18.26
C ALA A 63 19.34 16.00 -18.21
N ASN A 64 19.66 14.91 -17.50
CA ASN A 64 21.00 14.35 -17.43
C ASN A 64 21.20 13.17 -18.42
N PRO A 65 21.85 13.39 -19.58
CA PRO A 65 21.94 12.42 -20.67
C PRO A 65 22.79 11.18 -20.37
N ALA A 66 23.58 11.18 -19.29
CA ALA A 66 24.38 10.02 -18.87
C ALA A 66 23.54 8.82 -18.39
N SER A 67 22.23 9.03 -18.16
CA SER A 67 21.28 8.03 -17.66
C SER A 67 20.45 7.35 -18.77
N ALA A 68 20.56 7.81 -20.02
CA ALA A 68 19.68 7.41 -21.12
C ALA A 68 20.10 6.10 -21.83
N VAL A 69 20.70 5.15 -21.10
CA VAL A 69 20.76 3.76 -21.59
C VAL A 69 19.35 3.21 -21.42
N ARG A 70 18.65 3.11 -22.55
CA ARG A 70 17.29 2.60 -22.72
C ARG A 70 17.26 1.11 -22.38
N ALA A 71 17.49 0.79 -21.11
CA ALA A 71 17.33 -0.55 -20.58
C ALA A 71 15.90 -0.99 -20.92
N LEU A 72 15.77 -2.19 -21.46
CA LEU A 72 14.49 -2.89 -21.45
C LEU A 72 13.95 -2.73 -20.03
N LYS A 73 12.83 -2.02 -19.88
CA LYS A 73 12.21 -1.74 -18.58
C LYS A 73 11.64 -3.07 -18.09
N ILE A 74 12.53 -3.93 -17.57
CA ILE A 74 12.13 -5.11 -16.83
C ILE A 74 11.25 -4.56 -15.72
N GLU A 75 9.98 -4.97 -15.73
CA GLU A 75 9.02 -4.59 -14.71
C GLU A 75 9.42 -5.31 -13.42
N TYR A 76 10.31 -4.65 -12.69
CA TYR A 76 10.83 -5.14 -11.44
C TYR A 76 9.98 -4.59 -10.32
N SER A 77 9.54 -5.49 -9.44
CA SER A 77 8.93 -5.19 -8.16
C SER A 77 9.76 -5.86 -7.07
N SER A 78 9.88 -5.21 -5.92
CA SER A 78 10.49 -5.82 -4.72
C SER A 78 9.53 -6.71 -3.94
N HIS A 79 8.24 -6.74 -4.31
CA HIS A 79 7.22 -7.54 -3.63
C HIS A 79 6.17 -8.10 -4.61
N MET A 80 5.72 -9.34 -4.41
CA MET A 80 4.75 -9.98 -5.30
C MET A 80 3.34 -9.41 -5.19
N GLY A 81 2.97 -8.86 -4.04
CA GLY A 81 1.67 -8.21 -3.85
C GLY A 81 1.46 -6.91 -4.63
N ALA A 82 2.45 -6.43 -5.40
CA ALA A 82 2.29 -5.27 -6.28
C ALA A 82 1.66 -5.61 -7.64
N PHE A 83 1.51 -6.90 -7.93
CA PHE A 83 0.77 -7.40 -9.09
C PHE A 83 -0.63 -7.82 -8.66
N HIS A 84 -1.60 -7.43 -9.47
CA HIS A 84 -3.01 -7.64 -9.20
C HIS A 84 -3.68 -8.42 -10.31
N HIS A 85 -4.91 -8.87 -10.07
CA HIS A 85 -5.75 -9.60 -10.98
C HIS A 85 -7.17 -9.04 -10.93
N PRO A 86 -7.85 -8.87 -12.07
CA PRO A 86 -9.24 -8.47 -12.04
C PRO A 86 -10.08 -9.56 -11.36
N ALA A 87 -10.86 -9.19 -10.35
CA ALA A 87 -11.91 -10.05 -9.80
C ALA A 87 -13.22 -9.87 -10.59
N MET A 88 -13.55 -8.61 -10.91
CA MET A 88 -14.77 -8.27 -11.63
C MET A 88 -14.58 -6.99 -12.45
N ILE A 89 -15.25 -6.92 -13.59
CA ILE A 89 -15.41 -5.68 -14.35
C ILE A 89 -16.90 -5.52 -14.60
N THR A 90 -17.41 -4.33 -14.28
CA THR A 90 -18.81 -3.99 -14.53
C THR A 90 -19.14 -4.08 -16.02
N PRO A 91 -20.38 -4.42 -16.42
CA PRO A 91 -20.75 -4.52 -17.84
C PRO A 91 -20.55 -3.23 -18.65
N LEU A 92 -20.50 -2.07 -17.98
CA LEU A 92 -20.24 -0.77 -18.60
C LEU A 92 -18.76 -0.38 -18.61
N GLY A 93 -17.88 -1.19 -18.01
CA GLY A 93 -16.45 -0.93 -17.87
C GLY A 93 -16.13 0.30 -17.02
N ASP A 94 -17.07 0.78 -16.20
CA ASP A 94 -16.93 2.00 -15.40
C ASP A 94 -16.36 1.75 -14.01
N MET A 95 -16.27 0.49 -13.61
CA MET A 95 -15.64 0.04 -12.39
C MET A 95 -14.92 -1.29 -12.59
N VAL A 96 -13.71 -1.38 -12.03
CA VAL A 96 -12.89 -2.59 -11.92
C VAL A 96 -12.76 -2.95 -10.44
N GLU A 97 -13.02 -4.21 -10.10
CA GLU A 97 -12.75 -4.81 -8.79
C GLU A 97 -11.53 -5.72 -8.91
N LEU A 98 -10.60 -5.61 -7.97
CA LEU A 98 -9.38 -6.42 -7.91
C LEU A 98 -9.54 -7.61 -6.95
N GLU A 99 -8.60 -8.55 -6.95
CA GLU A 99 -8.60 -9.76 -6.13
C GLU A 99 -8.60 -9.49 -4.62
N ASP A 100 -8.15 -8.30 -4.21
CA ASP A 100 -8.17 -7.82 -2.83
C ASP A 100 -9.53 -7.24 -2.40
N GLY A 101 -10.49 -7.15 -3.34
CA GLY A 101 -11.81 -6.56 -3.15
C GLY A 101 -11.87 -5.05 -3.32
N SER A 102 -10.75 -4.38 -3.62
CA SER A 102 -10.74 -2.94 -3.89
C SER A 102 -11.48 -2.65 -5.19
N ARG A 103 -12.25 -1.55 -5.21
CA ARG A 103 -13.02 -1.11 -6.36
C ARG A 103 -12.54 0.23 -6.86
N TRP A 104 -12.39 0.36 -8.18
CA TRP A 104 -11.77 1.49 -8.85
C TRP A 104 -12.69 2.05 -9.92
N LEU A 105 -13.00 3.35 -9.84
CA LEU A 105 -13.77 4.06 -10.86
C LEU A 105 -12.89 4.35 -12.07
N VAL A 106 -13.35 3.94 -13.25
CA VAL A 106 -12.65 4.10 -14.52
C VAL A 106 -13.05 5.39 -15.20
N ASN A 107 -12.05 6.11 -15.73
CA ASN A 107 -12.29 7.26 -16.58
C ASN A 107 -13.24 6.90 -17.73
N PHE A 108 -14.27 7.73 -17.94
CA PHE A 108 -15.28 7.50 -18.97
C PHE A 108 -14.69 7.21 -20.36
N SER A 109 -13.63 7.94 -20.71
CA SER A 109 -12.93 7.77 -21.99
C SER A 109 -12.12 6.48 -22.09
N ASP A 110 -11.88 5.77 -20.99
CA ASP A 110 -11.08 4.55 -20.94
C ASP A 110 -11.91 3.27 -20.76
N ARG A 111 -13.22 3.37 -20.48
CA ARG A 111 -14.09 2.22 -20.12
C ARG A 111 -14.01 1.06 -21.11
N PHE A 112 -13.99 1.34 -22.42
CA PHE A 112 -13.96 0.32 -23.46
C PHE A 112 -12.68 -0.52 -23.47
N LYS A 113 -11.58 -0.01 -22.88
CA LYS A 113 -10.31 -0.74 -22.77
C LYS A 113 -10.41 -1.92 -21.81
N THR A 114 -11.41 -1.94 -20.91
CA THR A 114 -11.57 -3.00 -19.91
C THR A 114 -12.35 -4.22 -20.43
N TYR A 115 -12.99 -4.12 -21.60
CA TYR A 115 -13.94 -5.15 -22.08
C TYR A 115 -13.30 -6.51 -22.39
N ASN A 116 -12.00 -6.54 -22.67
CA ASN A 116 -11.28 -7.77 -22.99
C ASN A 116 -10.36 -8.25 -21.86
N TRP A 117 -10.42 -7.61 -20.69
CA TRP A 117 -9.59 -8.02 -19.56
C TRP A 117 -10.16 -9.29 -18.94
N LEU A 118 -9.31 -10.28 -18.75
CA LEU A 118 -9.65 -11.56 -18.14
C LEU A 118 -9.22 -11.56 -16.68
N THR A 119 -9.91 -12.35 -15.85
CA THR A 119 -9.55 -12.48 -14.42
C THR A 119 -8.17 -13.12 -14.21
N SER A 120 -7.61 -13.77 -15.24
CA SER A 120 -6.25 -14.31 -15.25
C SER A 120 -5.18 -13.31 -15.69
N ASP A 121 -5.57 -12.12 -16.15
CA ASP A 121 -4.61 -11.11 -16.58
C ASP A 121 -3.88 -10.52 -15.39
N THR A 122 -2.63 -10.12 -15.61
CA THR A 122 -1.83 -9.43 -14.60
C THR A 122 -1.97 -7.94 -14.78
N LEU A 123 -2.37 -7.27 -13.71
CA LEU A 123 -2.50 -5.82 -13.63
C LEU A 123 -1.36 -5.23 -12.79
N LYS A 124 -0.99 -4.00 -13.11
CA LYS A 124 -0.21 -3.14 -12.23
C LYS A 124 -0.92 -1.83 -11.99
N ILE A 125 -0.73 -1.28 -10.80
CA ILE A 125 -1.21 0.05 -10.42
C ILE A 125 0.00 1.00 -10.40
N THR A 126 -0.10 2.14 -11.08
CA THR A 126 0.93 3.19 -11.06
C THR A 126 0.30 4.55 -10.76
N PRO A 127 1.07 5.56 -10.35
CA PRO A 127 0.58 6.93 -10.28
C PRO A 127 0.16 7.45 -11.64
N ASN A 128 -0.86 8.31 -11.67
CA ASN A 128 -1.19 9.03 -12.90
C ASN A 128 -0.35 10.31 -13.03
N HIS A 129 0.46 10.36 -14.08
CA HIS A 129 1.30 11.52 -14.41
C HIS A 129 0.65 12.45 -15.44
N THR A 130 -0.57 12.16 -15.90
CA THR A 130 -1.31 13.02 -16.83
C THR A 130 -1.63 14.37 -16.17
N TRP A 131 -1.09 15.45 -16.74
CA TRP A 131 -1.38 16.80 -16.28
C TRP A 131 -2.87 17.13 -16.41
N PHE A 132 -3.43 17.79 -15.39
CA PHE A 132 -4.84 18.17 -15.32
C PHE A 132 -5.84 17.01 -15.30
N SER A 133 -5.40 15.76 -15.08
CA SER A 133 -6.33 14.67 -14.84
C SER A 133 -6.93 14.76 -13.43
N SER A 134 -8.21 14.41 -13.32
CA SER A 134 -8.91 14.23 -12.05
C SER A 134 -8.73 12.82 -11.46
N TYR A 135 -8.00 11.95 -12.17
CA TYR A 135 -7.69 10.58 -11.76
C TYR A 135 -6.28 10.49 -11.22
N TYR A 136 -6.11 9.84 -10.07
CA TYR A 136 -4.85 9.82 -9.33
C TYR A 136 -3.94 8.66 -9.70
N PHE A 137 -4.52 7.58 -10.21
CA PHE A 137 -3.81 6.34 -10.50
C PHE A 137 -4.12 5.85 -11.92
N ARG A 138 -3.30 4.91 -12.37
CA ARG A 138 -3.54 4.15 -13.59
C ARG A 138 -3.47 2.67 -13.29
N ILE A 139 -4.35 1.90 -13.91
CA ILE A 139 -4.24 0.45 -13.95
C ILE A 139 -3.80 0.08 -15.36
N THR A 140 -2.76 -0.74 -15.47
CA THR A 140 -2.26 -1.23 -16.76
C THR A 140 -2.33 -2.74 -16.77
N ASN A 141 -3.03 -3.30 -17.76
CA ASN A 141 -3.05 -4.72 -18.04
C ASN A 141 -1.77 -5.10 -18.79
N LEU A 142 -0.95 -5.96 -18.19
CA LEU A 142 0.35 -6.36 -18.74
C LEU A 142 0.21 -7.34 -19.91
N ASN A 143 -0.93 -8.03 -20.01
CA ASN A 143 -1.23 -8.96 -21.09
C ASN A 143 -1.62 -8.20 -22.37
N THR A 144 -2.42 -7.14 -22.24
CA THR A 144 -2.90 -6.33 -23.40
C THR A 144 -2.10 -5.06 -23.65
N ASN A 145 -1.28 -4.63 -22.68
CA ASN A 145 -0.64 -3.30 -22.61
C ASN A 145 -1.63 -2.11 -22.62
N GLU A 146 -2.91 -2.34 -22.33
CA GLU A 146 -3.89 -1.27 -22.20
C GLU A 146 -3.80 -0.63 -20.81
N SER A 147 -3.87 0.70 -20.77
CA SER A 147 -3.80 1.48 -19.54
C SER A 147 -5.02 2.38 -19.42
N ILE A 148 -5.64 2.35 -18.24
CA ILE A 148 -6.84 3.12 -17.87
C ILE A 148 -6.52 4.05 -16.70
N GLU A 149 -7.09 5.25 -16.71
CA GLU A 149 -7.06 6.16 -15.57
C GLU A 149 -8.16 5.80 -14.56
N VAL A 150 -7.80 5.74 -13.28
CA VAL A 150 -8.70 5.31 -12.21
C VAL A 150 -8.56 6.10 -10.91
N ASN A 151 -9.64 6.11 -10.14
CA ASN A 151 -9.67 6.55 -8.75
C ASN A 151 -10.15 5.42 -7.86
N LEU A 152 -9.55 5.28 -6.68
CA LEU A 152 -10.01 4.35 -5.67
C LEU A 152 -11.42 4.76 -5.23
N PHE A 153 -12.35 3.83 -5.28
CA PHE A 153 -13.73 4.02 -4.83
C PHE A 153 -13.97 3.32 -3.50
N GLU A 154 -13.50 2.07 -3.39
CA GLU A 154 -13.56 1.29 -2.17
C GLU A 154 -12.26 0.55 -1.92
N ARG A 155 -11.92 0.45 -0.63
CA ARG A 155 -10.72 -0.23 -0.13
C ARG A 155 -10.83 -1.76 -0.26
N PRO A 156 -9.71 -2.47 -0.15
CA PRO A 156 -9.69 -3.91 -0.02
C PRO A 156 -10.57 -4.43 1.13
N PHE A 157 -10.99 -5.70 1.03
CA PHE A 157 -11.74 -6.36 2.10
C PHE A 157 -10.96 -6.41 3.40
N TYR A 158 -11.64 -6.20 4.53
CA TYR A 158 -10.99 -6.30 5.82
C TYR A 158 -10.51 -7.73 6.09
N ASN A 159 -9.26 -7.89 6.55
CA ASN A 159 -8.63 -9.18 6.80
C ASN A 159 -8.66 -10.14 5.59
N GLY A 160 -8.70 -9.59 4.37
CA GLY A 160 -8.54 -10.38 3.15
C GLY A 160 -7.11 -10.93 3.03
N ILE A 161 -6.97 -12.07 2.37
CA ILE A 161 -5.65 -12.71 2.14
C ILE A 161 -4.71 -11.88 1.27
N PHE A 162 -5.25 -10.93 0.50
CA PHE A 162 -4.51 -9.98 -0.35
C PHE A 162 -4.56 -8.55 0.19
N THR A 163 -4.94 -8.38 1.46
CA THR A 163 -5.09 -7.07 2.08
C THR A 163 -3.92 -6.74 2.98
N TYR A 164 -3.34 -5.56 2.78
CA TYR A 164 -2.24 -5.07 3.58
C TYR A 164 -2.67 -3.93 4.51
N TRP A 165 -2.11 -3.87 5.72
CA TRP A 165 -2.25 -2.72 6.60
C TRP A 165 -1.00 -2.47 7.41
N ILE A 166 -0.83 -1.21 7.82
CA ILE A 166 0.32 -0.78 8.63
C ILE A 166 0.22 -1.39 10.04
N ILE A 167 1.24 -2.13 10.45
CA ILE A 167 1.38 -2.63 11.83
C ILE A 167 2.45 -1.87 12.63
N ALA A 168 3.40 -1.23 11.94
CA ALA A 168 4.39 -0.35 12.58
C ALA A 168 4.88 0.73 11.61
N ILE A 169 5.23 1.90 12.15
CA ILE A 169 5.89 3.00 11.44
C ILE A 169 7.10 3.43 12.26
N ASP A 170 8.28 3.36 11.68
CA ASP A 170 9.50 3.95 12.24
C ASP A 170 9.86 5.22 11.44
N TYR A 171 9.55 6.38 12.04
CA TYR A 171 9.83 7.69 11.43
C TYR A 171 11.32 8.05 11.40
N PHE A 172 12.15 7.43 12.25
CA PHE A 172 13.58 7.71 12.28
C PHE A 172 14.30 6.98 11.15
N THR A 173 14.01 5.69 10.98
CA THR A 173 14.57 4.89 9.88
C THR A 173 13.77 5.02 8.58
N GLN A 174 12.61 5.65 8.62
CA GLN A 174 11.69 5.84 7.49
C GLN A 174 11.19 4.51 6.93
N GLN A 175 10.79 3.63 7.84
CA GLN A 175 10.33 2.28 7.52
C GLN A 175 8.88 2.07 7.92
N ILE A 176 8.17 1.29 7.12
CA ILE A 176 6.83 0.79 7.46
C ILE A 176 6.88 -0.74 7.47
N CYS A 177 6.24 -1.33 8.47
CA CYS A 177 6.00 -2.77 8.53
C CYS A 177 4.51 -3.04 8.24
N LEU A 178 4.24 -3.99 7.35
CA LEU A 178 2.88 -4.44 7.02
C LEU A 178 2.56 -5.77 7.73
N ASN A 179 1.27 -6.11 7.80
CA ASN A 179 0.73 -7.30 8.47
C ASN A 179 1.24 -8.65 7.92
N ASP A 180 1.76 -8.68 6.70
CA ASP A 180 2.41 -9.85 6.11
C ASP A 180 3.87 -10.04 6.58
N GLY A 181 4.37 -9.13 7.41
CA GLY A 181 5.74 -9.11 7.91
C GLY A 181 6.74 -8.41 6.97
N SER A 182 6.28 -7.88 5.83
CA SER A 182 7.14 -7.11 4.92
C SER A 182 7.55 -5.76 5.54
N VAL A 183 8.80 -5.38 5.33
CA VAL A 183 9.37 -4.10 5.79
C VAL A 183 9.74 -3.25 4.58
N TRP A 184 9.32 -2.01 4.60
CA TRP A 184 9.39 -1.09 3.46
C TRP A 184 10.23 0.14 3.79
N ASP A 185 11.33 0.30 3.05
CA ASP A 185 12.20 1.48 3.07
C ASP A 185 11.58 2.58 2.21
N LEU A 186 11.15 3.68 2.85
CA LEU A 186 10.43 4.77 2.20
C LEU A 186 11.35 5.82 1.59
N SER A 187 10.81 6.64 0.70
CA SER A 187 11.49 7.84 0.19
C SER A 187 11.40 8.98 1.21
N SER A 188 12.54 9.59 1.55
CA SER A 188 12.59 10.76 2.44
C SER A 188 11.87 11.98 1.88
N PHE A 189 11.69 12.04 0.56
CA PHE A 189 10.93 13.10 -0.10
C PHE A 189 9.43 13.04 0.18
N ASP A 190 8.95 11.88 0.61
CA ASP A 190 7.55 11.59 0.90
C ASP A 190 7.22 11.69 2.40
N TYR A 191 8.16 12.17 3.23
CA TYR A 191 7.95 12.34 4.67
C TYR A 191 6.67 13.11 5.02
N ASP A 192 6.41 14.20 4.29
CA ASP A 192 5.21 15.01 4.50
C ASP A 192 3.89 14.28 4.21
N VAL A 193 3.96 13.20 3.42
CA VAL A 193 2.83 12.32 3.09
C VAL A 193 2.68 11.27 4.19
N TYR A 194 3.68 10.42 4.42
CA TYR A 194 3.52 9.28 5.34
C TYR A 194 3.52 9.67 6.81
N LYS A 195 3.94 10.88 7.20
CA LYS A 195 3.76 11.37 8.58
C LYS A 195 2.30 11.52 9.01
N LYS A 196 1.37 11.48 8.05
CA LYS A 196 -0.08 11.55 8.27
C LYS A 196 -0.72 10.15 8.31
N TRP A 197 0.03 9.11 7.96
CA TRP A 197 -0.43 7.73 8.00
C TRP A 197 -0.41 7.23 9.43
N ILE A 198 -1.35 6.36 9.77
CA ILE A 198 -1.49 5.80 11.12
C ILE A 198 -1.52 4.27 11.05
N LEU A 199 -1.36 3.63 12.22
CA LEU A 199 -1.49 2.18 12.32
C LEU A 199 -2.89 1.74 11.87
N ASN A 200 -2.97 0.55 11.29
CA ASN A 200 -4.16 -0.05 10.70
C ASN A 200 -4.70 0.59 9.42
N ASP A 201 -4.05 1.63 8.90
CA ASP A 201 -4.34 2.17 7.56
C ASP A 201 -4.17 1.07 6.51
N THR A 202 -5.12 1.00 5.57
CA THR A 202 -5.11 -0.03 4.54
C THR A 202 -4.21 0.38 3.39
N ILE A 203 -3.32 -0.50 2.98
CA ILE A 203 -2.31 -0.27 1.95
C ILE A 203 -2.60 -1.15 0.73
N ILE A 204 -2.56 -0.54 -0.45
CA ILE A 204 -2.47 -1.23 -1.73
C ILE A 204 -1.04 -1.05 -2.24
N LEU A 205 -0.41 -2.14 -2.70
CA LEU A 205 0.93 -2.09 -3.26
C LEU A 205 0.85 -1.76 -4.75
N GLY A 206 1.73 -0.90 -5.24
CA GLY A 206 1.79 -0.57 -6.66
C GLY A 206 3.20 -0.57 -7.19
N HIS A 207 3.32 -0.19 -8.45
CA HIS A 207 4.58 -0.03 -9.15
C HIS A 207 4.95 1.44 -9.25
N ASN A 208 6.21 1.75 -8.96
CA ASN A 208 6.78 3.06 -9.23
C ASN A 208 7.23 3.08 -10.69
N ASP A 209 6.62 3.93 -11.50
CA ASP A 209 6.97 4.12 -12.91
C ASP A 209 7.76 5.41 -13.18
N GLY A 210 8.04 6.19 -12.12
CA GLY A 210 8.85 7.41 -12.17
C GLY A 210 10.32 7.16 -12.48
N PHE A 211 11.07 8.24 -12.71
CA PHE A 211 12.46 8.14 -13.20
C PHE A 211 13.40 7.38 -12.25
N PHE A 212 13.20 7.51 -10.93
CA PHE A 212 14.02 6.86 -9.90
C PHE A 212 13.49 5.49 -9.44
N SER A 213 12.62 4.86 -10.22
CA SER A 213 11.98 3.59 -9.86
C SER A 213 12.96 2.46 -9.60
N SER A 214 14.18 2.49 -10.14
CA SER A 214 15.18 1.42 -9.90
C SER A 214 15.57 1.27 -8.44
N SER A 215 15.61 2.37 -7.68
CA SER A 215 15.95 2.36 -6.25
C SER A 215 14.76 1.99 -5.35
N ARG A 216 13.56 2.32 -5.80
CA ARG A 216 12.28 2.14 -5.11
C ARG A 216 11.24 1.70 -6.14
N PRO A 217 11.19 0.41 -6.48
CA PRO A 217 10.39 -0.10 -7.59
C PRO A 217 8.89 -0.08 -7.32
N ASN A 218 8.49 0.18 -6.08
CA ASN A 218 7.12 0.10 -5.64
C ASN A 218 6.62 1.44 -5.12
N ILE A 219 5.29 1.52 -5.05
CA ILE A 219 4.60 2.53 -4.27
C ILE A 219 3.73 1.83 -3.22
N LEU A 220 3.57 2.46 -2.06
CA LEU A 220 2.52 2.10 -1.10
C LEU A 220 1.40 3.13 -1.26
N ILE A 221 0.19 2.68 -1.52
CA ILE A 221 -1.01 3.52 -1.66
C ILE A 221 -1.83 3.38 -0.39
N ASN A 222 -1.95 4.45 0.39
CA ASN A 222 -2.79 4.50 1.57
C ASN A 222 -4.23 4.81 1.16
N CYS A 223 -5.14 3.86 1.39
CA CYS A 223 -6.54 3.94 0.97
C CYS A 223 -7.31 5.02 1.73
N ASP A 224 -6.94 5.28 2.98
CA ASP A 224 -7.69 6.19 3.87
C ASP A 224 -7.37 7.67 3.57
N THR A 225 -6.17 7.95 3.07
CA THR A 225 -5.72 9.30 2.66
C THR A 225 -5.72 9.52 1.14
N GLU A 226 -5.89 8.44 0.37
CA GLU A 226 -5.71 8.31 -1.09
C GLU A 226 -4.39 8.93 -1.58
N THR A 227 -3.32 8.66 -0.82
CA THR A 227 -1.98 9.15 -1.16
C THR A 227 -1.02 7.99 -1.31
N TYR A 228 0.12 8.22 -1.95
CA TYR A 228 1.12 7.19 -2.11
C TYR A 228 2.52 7.68 -1.78
N VAL A 229 3.38 6.76 -1.40
CA VAL A 229 4.82 6.99 -1.20
C VAL A 229 5.63 5.98 -1.99
N GLU A 230 6.81 6.38 -2.45
CA GLU A 230 7.78 5.49 -3.10
C GLU A 230 8.47 4.62 -2.05
N ALA A 231 8.59 3.33 -2.32
CA ALA A 231 9.11 2.37 -1.37
C ALA A 231 9.86 1.20 -2.02
N ARG A 232 10.63 0.49 -1.20
CA ARG A 232 11.29 -0.78 -1.54
C ARG A 232 11.12 -1.75 -0.37
N CYS A 233 10.66 -2.97 -0.64
CA CYS A 233 10.67 -4.06 0.32
C CYS A 233 12.12 -4.50 0.57
N ILE A 234 12.52 -4.62 1.84
CA ILE A 234 13.92 -4.91 2.24
C ILE A 234 14.13 -6.29 2.86
N ASN A 235 13.09 -7.11 3.00
CA ASN A 235 13.15 -8.47 3.52
C ASN A 235 12.48 -9.50 2.61
#